data_AF-A0A354SLU7-F1
#
_entry.id   AF-A0A354SLU7-F1
#
_cell.length_a   1.000
_cell.length_b   1.000
_cell.length_c   1.000
_cell.angle_alpha   90.00
_cell.angle_beta   90.00
_cell.angle_gamma   90.00
#
_symmetry.space_group_name_H-M   'P 1'
#
loop_
_entity.id
_entity.type
_entity.pdbx_description
1 polymer ?
#
loop_
_entity_poly.entity_id
_entity_poly.type
_entity_poly.pdbx_seq_one_letter_code
_entity_poly.pdbx_strand_id
1 'polypeptide(L)'
;MKKTLGTMMVAAAVVLLTATFGFAEYAAAGEAAFPYFQLGCLVIGGLMLVQLKRKYNKMYTTEAVGAFALYTLLMALFTNPVIEMVKTIVT
;
A
#
# COMPACT_ATOMS: atom_id res chain seq x y z
N MET A 1 25.72 8.85 -0.19
CA MET A 1 25.18 7.51 0.18
C MET A 1 23.98 7.55 1.13
N LYS A 2 23.90 8.47 2.11
CA LYS A 2 22.74 8.59 3.03
C LYS A 2 21.37 8.75 2.33
N LYS A 3 21.32 9.47 1.21
CA LYS A 3 20.08 9.65 0.41
C LYS A 3 19.58 8.35 -0.22
N THR A 4 20.51 7.53 -0.75
CA THR A 4 20.19 6.23 -1.37
C THR A 4 19.59 5.26 -0.37
N LEU A 5 20.13 5.24 0.86
CA LEU A 5 19.61 4.40 1.94
C LEU A 5 18.15 4.73 2.27
N GLY A 6 17.82 6.02 2.37
CA GLY A 6 16.45 6.47 2.63
C GLY A 6 15.47 6.09 1.51
N THR A 7 15.86 6.22 0.24
CA THR A 7 15.02 5.79 -0.88
C THR A 7 14.84 4.26 -0.90
N MET A 8 15.88 3.49 -0.59
CA MET A 8 15.78 2.03 -0.49
C MET A 8 14.84 1.59 0.64
N MET A 9 14.88 2.25 1.79
CA MET A 9 13.95 1.97 2.90
C MET A 9 12.49 2.21 2.49
N VAL A 10 12.20 3.31 1.78
CA VAL A 10 10.85 3.57 1.27
C VAL A 10 10.43 2.50 0.27
N ALA A 11 11.31 2.13 -0.67
CA ALA A 11 11.00 1.09 -1.64
C ALA A 11 10.73 -0.27 -0.96
N ALA A 12 11.53 -0.65 0.04
CA ALA A 12 11.32 -1.86 0.81
C ALA A 12 9.96 -1.83 1.55
N ALA A 13 9.62 -0.71 2.19
CA ALA A 13 8.33 -0.54 2.85
C ALA A 13 7.16 -0.64 1.87
N VAL A 14 7.28 -0.03 0.68
CA VAL A 14 6.28 -0.13 -0.38
C VAL A 14 6.05 -1.58 -0.77
N VAL A 15 7.11 -2.33 -1.06
CA VAL A 15 7.02 -3.75 -1.44
C VAL A 15 6.38 -4.58 -0.33
N LEU A 16 6.80 -4.39 0.93
CA LEU A 16 6.27 -5.14 2.06
C LEU A 16 4.79 -4.84 2.30
N LEU A 17 4.38 -3.57 2.25
CA LEU A 17 2.99 -3.20 2.45
C LEU A 17 2.08 -3.67 1.30
N THR A 18 2.55 -3.59 0.05
CA THR A 18 1.82 -4.13 -1.10
C THR A 18 1.72 -5.65 -1.04
N ALA A 19 2.77 -6.35 -0.60
CA ALA A 19 2.74 -7.79 -0.39
C ALA A 19 1.75 -8.18 0.73
N THR A 20 1.78 -7.48 1.87
CA THR A 20 0.84 -7.69 2.97
C THR A 20 -0.61 -7.50 2.53
N PHE A 21 -0.90 -6.46 1.74
CA PHE A 21 -2.21 -6.26 1.14
C PHE A 21 -2.62 -7.48 0.30
N GLY A 22 -1.74 -7.93 -0.60
CA GLY A 22 -2.03 -9.09 -1.45
C GLY A 22 -2.30 -10.37 -0.66
N PHE A 23 -1.50 -10.67 0.37
CA PHE A 23 -1.72 -11.86 1.20
C PHE A 23 -3.03 -11.76 2.01
N ALA A 24 -3.32 -10.60 2.59
CA ALA A 24 -4.52 -10.39 3.39
C ALA A 24 -5.80 -10.53 2.53
N GLU A 25 -5.83 -9.89 1.36
CA GLU A 25 -6.99 -9.94 0.46
C GLU A 25 -7.19 -11.32 -0.15
N TYR A 26 -6.10 -12.02 -0.52
CA TYR A 26 -6.21 -13.40 -1.00
C TYR A 26 -6.77 -14.33 0.08
N ALA A 27 -6.33 -14.17 1.34
CA ALA A 27 -6.84 -14.96 2.46
C ALA A 27 -8.32 -14.66 2.78
N ALA A 28 -8.78 -13.42 2.54
CA ALA A 28 -10.14 -13.00 2.85
C ALA A 28 -11.15 -13.28 1.71
N ALA A 29 -10.75 -13.09 0.45
CA ALA A 29 -11.64 -13.14 -0.72
C ALA A 29 -11.44 -14.39 -1.60
N GLY A 30 -10.26 -15.02 -1.53
CA GLY A 30 -9.82 -16.02 -2.51
C GLY A 30 -9.52 -15.43 -3.89
N GLU A 31 -9.14 -16.29 -4.83
CA GLU A 31 -8.71 -15.89 -6.19
C GLU A 31 -9.82 -15.20 -6.99
N ALA A 32 -11.05 -15.71 -6.91
CA ALA A 32 -12.17 -15.24 -7.73
C ALA A 32 -12.59 -13.79 -7.44
N ALA A 33 -12.34 -13.29 -6.23
CA ALA A 33 -12.71 -11.95 -5.78
C ALA A 33 -11.49 -11.07 -5.46
N PHE A 34 -10.31 -11.44 -5.94
CA PHE A 34 -9.09 -10.72 -5.62
C PHE A 34 -9.07 -9.29 -6.20
N PRO A 35 -8.74 -8.25 -5.41
CA PRO A 35 -8.82 -6.85 -5.82
C PRO A 35 -7.59 -6.41 -6.66
N TYR A 36 -7.52 -6.88 -7.91
CA TYR A 36 -6.41 -6.56 -8.82
C TYR A 36 -6.26 -5.07 -9.13
N PHE A 37 -7.36 -4.32 -9.18
CA PHE A 37 -7.32 -2.89 -9.45
C PHE A 37 -6.62 -2.14 -8.31
N GLN A 38 -7.01 -2.40 -7.06
CA GLN A 38 -6.42 -1.84 -5.86
C GLN A 38 -4.94 -2.25 -5.76
N LEU A 39 -4.60 -3.51 -6.05
CA LEU A 39 -3.21 -3.96 -6.12
C LEU A 39 -2.41 -3.14 -7.14
N GLY A 40 -2.94 -2.94 -8.35
CA GLY A 40 -2.32 -2.11 -9.39
C GLY A 40 -2.13 -0.66 -8.95
N CYS A 41 -3.13 -0.08 -8.28
CA CYS A 41 -3.06 1.25 -7.68
C CYS A 41 -1.93 1.36 -6.64
N LEU A 42 -1.75 0.35 -5.79
CA LEU A 42 -0.64 0.30 -4.82
C LEU A 42 0.72 0.23 -5.49
N VAL A 43 0.87 -0.55 -6.56
CA VAL A 43 2.11 -0.64 -7.32
C VAL A 43 2.45 0.73 -7.93
N ILE A 44 1.51 1.34 -8.66
CA ILE A 44 1.75 2.64 -9.30
C ILE A 44 1.97 3.75 -8.27
N GLY A 45 1.14 3.81 -7.22
CA GLY A 45 1.28 4.78 -6.13
C GLY A 45 2.61 4.64 -5.39
N GLY A 46 3.05 3.41 -5.15
CA GLY A 46 4.33 3.09 -4.52
C GLY A 46 5.52 3.54 -5.35
N LEU A 47 5.49 3.26 -6.66
CA LEU A 47 6.50 3.73 -7.60
C LEU A 47 6.56 5.26 -7.64
N MET A 48 5.40 5.93 -7.68
CA MET A 48 5.34 7.40 -7.67
C MET A 48 5.96 7.98 -6.39
N LEU A 49 5.66 7.38 -5.24
CA LEU A 49 6.16 7.84 -3.95
C LEU A 49 7.67 7.63 -3.80
N VAL A 50 8.20 6.49 -4.26
CA VAL A 50 9.65 6.24 -4.33
C VAL A 50 10.35 7.28 -5.22
N GLN A 51 9.73 7.63 -6.36
CA GLN A 51 10.25 8.67 -7.25
C GLN A 51 10.24 10.06 -6.58
N LEU A 52 9.17 10.40 -5.86
CA LEU A 52 9.09 11.64 -5.09
C LEU A 52 10.20 11.71 -4.03
N LYS A 53 10.41 10.64 -3.26
CA LYS A 53 11.50 10.57 -2.26
C LYS A 53 12.88 10.72 -2.91
N ARG A 54 13.08 10.15 -4.09
CA ARG A 54 14.34 10.29 -4.85
C ARG A 54 14.56 11.73 -5.32
N LYS A 55 13.50 12.39 -5.82
CA LYS A 55 13.54 13.77 -6.33
C LYS A 55 13.71 14.80 -5.20
N TYR A 56 12.91 14.71 -4.14
CA TYR A 56 12.83 15.70 -3.07
C TYR A 56 13.64 15.29 -1.84
N ASN A 57 14.81 15.94 -1.67
CA ASN A 57 15.74 15.67 -0.56
C ASN A 57 15.18 15.96 0.85
N LYS A 58 14.20 16.86 0.95
CA LYS A 58 13.64 17.30 2.24
C LYS A 58 12.50 16.42 2.75
N MET A 59 11.99 15.50 1.94
CA MET A 59 10.94 14.57 2.36
C MET A 59 11.52 13.57 3.36
N TYR A 60 10.93 13.43 4.55
CA TYR A 60 11.42 12.47 5.54
C TYR A 60 11.04 11.03 5.16
N THR A 61 11.88 10.07 5.52
CA THR A 61 11.64 8.64 5.20
C THR A 61 10.41 8.11 5.94
N THR A 62 10.23 8.50 7.20
CA THR A 62 9.09 8.13 8.03
C THR A 62 7.77 8.66 7.47
N GLU A 63 7.74 9.92 7.03
CA GLU A 63 6.57 10.52 6.37
C GLU A 63 6.20 9.80 5.08
N ALA A 64 7.20 9.48 4.25
CA ALA A 64 6.99 8.76 3.00
C ALA A 64 6.41 7.35 3.24
N VAL A 65 6.96 6.61 4.22
CA VAL A 65 6.43 5.30 4.61
C VAL A 65 5.03 5.42 5.22
N GLY A 66 4.80 6.39 6.10
CA GLY A 66 3.51 6.63 6.73
C GLY A 66 2.42 7.00 5.71
N ALA A 67 2.75 7.84 4.73
CA ALA A 67 1.85 8.20 3.64
C ALA A 67 1.46 6.97 2.81
N PHE A 68 2.42 6.09 2.50
CA PHE A 68 2.12 4.85 1.79
C PHE A 68 1.28 3.88 2.63
N ALA A 69 1.55 3.78 3.93
CA ALA A 69 0.77 2.95 4.85
C ALA A 69 -0.70 3.40 4.92
N LEU A 70 -0.94 4.71 5.01
CA LEU A 70 -2.30 5.27 4.96
C LEU A 70 -2.97 5.02 3.60
N TYR A 71 -2.21 5.14 2.51
CA TYR A 71 -2.71 4.82 1.18
C TYR A 71 -3.09 3.34 1.02
N THR A 72 -2.29 2.42 1.56
CA THR A 72 -2.63 0.99 1.57
C THR A 72 -3.88 0.69 2.39
N LEU A 73 -4.05 1.35 3.53
CA LEU A 73 -5.26 1.21 4.34
C LEU A 73 -6.47 1.76 3.58
N LEU A 74 -6.34 2.92 2.94
CA LEU A 74 -7.39 3.48 2.09
C LEU A 74 -7.81 2.49 0.99
N MET A 75 -6.85 1.86 0.29
CA MET A 75 -7.17 0.87 -0.74
C MET A 75 -7.87 -0.37 -0.17
N ALA A 76 -7.44 -0.85 1.01
CA ALA A 76 -8.07 -1.98 1.69
C ALA A 76 -9.52 -1.70 2.11
N LEU A 77 -9.85 -0.48 2.54
CA LEU A 77 -11.22 -0.14 2.94
C LEU A 77 -12.26 -0.26 1.80
N PHE A 78 -11.81 -0.20 0.55
CA PHE A 78 -12.66 -0.29 -0.63
C PHE A 78 -12.51 -1.63 -1.37
N THR A 79 -12.18 -2.71 -0.67
CA THR A 79 -12.22 -4.07 -1.21
C THR A 79 -13.52 -4.77 -0.83
N ASN A 80 -13.92 -5.77 -1.63
CA ASN A 80 -15.15 -6.53 -1.36
C ASN A 80 -15.15 -7.18 0.04
N PRO A 81 -14.07 -7.84 0.51
CA PRO A 81 -14.06 -8.45 1.84
C PRO A 81 -14.33 -7.46 2.97
N VAL A 82 -13.73 -6.26 2.90
CA VAL A 82 -13.90 -5.25 3.95
C VAL A 82 -15.31 -4.65 3.90
N ILE A 83 -15.85 -4.40 2.71
CA ILE A 83 -17.22 -3.91 2.55
C ILE A 83 -18.25 -4.93 3.07
N GLU A 84 -18.04 -6.21 2.79
CA GLU A 84 -18.90 -7.29 3.30
C GLU A 84 -18.85 -7.38 4.82
N MET A 85 -17.64 -7.35 5.41
CA MET A 85 -17.48 -7.30 6.87
C MET A 85 -18.25 -6.14 7.49
N VAL A 86 -18.16 -4.94 6.91
CA VAL A 86 -18.88 -3.75 7.41
C VAL A 86 -20.39 -3.95 7.32
N LYS A 87 -20.90 -4.52 6.22
CA LYS A 87 -22.34 -4.81 6.08
C LYS A 87 -22.84 -5.74 7.17
N THR A 88 -22.07 -6.77 7.53
CA THR A 88 -22.41 -7.72 8.60
C THR A 88 -22.41 -7.09 10.00
N ILE A 89 -21.59 -6.05 10.23
CA ILE A 89 -21.55 -5.36 11.53
C ILE A 89 -22.74 -4.40 11.70
N VAL A 90 -23.17 -3.78 10.60
CA VAL A 90 -24.22 -2.75 10.62
C VAL A 90 -25.63 -3.33 10.53
N THR A 91 -25.77 -4.58 10.07
CA THR A 91 -27.05 -5.29 9.90
C THR A 91 -27.24 -6.32 11.00
#